data_AF-A0A8H6M9X7-F1
#
_entry.id   AF-A0A8H6M9X7-F1
#
_cell.length_a   1.000
_cell.length_b   1.000
_cell.length_c   1.000
_cell.angle_alpha   90.00
_cell.angle_beta   90.00
_cell.angle_gamma   90.00
#
_symmetry.space_group_name_H-M   'P 1'
#
loop_
_entity.id
_entity.type
_entity.pdbx_description
1 polymer ?
#
loop_
_entity_poly.entity_id
_entity_poly.type
_entity_poly.pdbx_seq_one_letter_code
_entity_poly.pdbx_strand_id
1 'polypeptide(L)'
;MYDAFYKDGIREGIAFGAAQVMELEDELDRVRLDKANAVSLLGGQERLVGELRGKVRALEEEMAELRRGKTPESWKDESPAKVSVSPRTGRPSVPWARVVAAGLSASTSAISHSLGDARPRAESTGSRPNPDSNSSGFSNGIPPLQVARANRLPPGPPSPSSIRAHRGHSTSISSSLSSTGTHRVPPTNLSHTGPTGGFKVLRPDSPKTNPRLHDPVETWFDYYCTHKKSWPRGVRCDSQRRPILADLRADRAIARFRPAASVRMPQDTTSNAAGTIMSTGESDNSEVGGVEIGFPAPSPRNQFKNMAVSLFCQQGLYAKRVRELGLSIAPSETYDEYTGPFPISVDDVVRHLARAGVTTEGLAVDLETWARNYEAGVNCSIPFTPSSVVQRMRRC
;
A
#
# COMPACT_ATOMS: atom_id res chain seq x y z
N MET A 1 48.62 -13.99 26.78
CA MET A 1 47.95 -12.93 25.99
C MET A 1 47.26 -13.52 24.75
N TYR A 2 47.95 -14.20 23.84
CA TYR A 2 47.34 -14.82 22.64
C TYR A 2 46.22 -15.83 22.92
N ASP A 3 46.35 -16.65 23.96
CA ASP A 3 45.33 -17.66 24.30
C ASP A 3 43.99 -17.04 24.75
N ALA A 4 44.03 -15.87 25.41
CA ALA A 4 42.82 -15.15 25.82
C ALA A 4 42.08 -14.56 24.61
N PHE A 5 42.83 -13.94 23.68
CA PHE A 5 42.26 -13.36 22.47
C PHE A 5 41.61 -14.42 21.56
N TYR A 6 42.22 -15.60 21.45
CA TYR A 6 41.66 -16.69 20.65
C TYR A 6 40.37 -17.27 21.26
N LYS A 7 40.32 -17.39 22.60
CA LYS A 7 39.12 -17.85 23.32
C LYS A 7 37.96 -16.87 23.21
N ASP A 8 38.23 -15.57 23.25
CA ASP A 8 37.20 -14.54 23.07
C ASP A 8 36.67 -14.50 21.64
N GLY A 9 37.54 -14.56 20.63
CA GLY A 9 37.13 -14.59 19.23
C GLY A 9 36.26 -15.80 18.87
N ILE A 10 36.56 -16.99 19.42
CA ILE A 10 35.70 -18.18 19.25
C ILE A 10 34.34 -17.98 19.91
N ARG A 11 34.30 -17.40 21.11
CA ARG A 11 33.04 -17.17 21.83
C ARG A 11 32.15 -16.18 21.07
N GLU A 12 32.72 -15.09 20.56
CA GLU A 12 32.01 -14.12 19.74
C GLU A 12 31.51 -14.75 18.43
N GLY A 13 32.33 -15.57 17.77
CA GLY A 13 31.93 -16.31 16.58
C GLY A 13 30.76 -17.27 16.82
N ILE A 14 30.76 -18.00 17.94
CA ILE A 14 29.65 -18.88 18.33
C ILE A 14 28.39 -18.07 18.63
N ALA A 15 28.51 -16.97 19.37
CA ALA A 15 27.37 -16.11 19.70
C ALA A 15 26.74 -15.48 18.44
N PHE A 16 27.58 -15.02 17.51
CA PHE A 16 27.14 -14.51 16.22
C PHE A 16 26.43 -15.59 15.38
N GLY A 17 27.01 -16.79 15.31
CA GLY A 17 26.38 -17.93 14.63
C GLY A 17 25.03 -18.31 15.23
N ALA A 18 24.92 -18.34 16.56
CA ALA A 18 23.67 -18.62 17.26
C ALA A 18 22.59 -17.56 16.98
N ALA A 19 22.97 -16.28 16.93
CA ALA A 19 22.06 -15.20 16.58
C ALA A 19 21.52 -15.34 15.15
N GLN A 20 22.36 -15.71 14.17
CA GLN A 20 21.92 -15.96 12.80
C GLN A 20 20.98 -17.17 12.69
N VAL A 21 21.24 -18.23 13.46
CA VAL A 21 20.36 -19.40 13.48
C VAL A 21 18.97 -19.02 14.01
N MET A 22 18.89 -18.27 15.11
CA MET A 22 17.61 -17.80 15.65
C MET A 22 16.85 -16.91 14.65
N GLU A 23 17.56 -16.00 13.95
CA GLU A 23 16.93 -15.16 12.92
C GLU A 23 16.37 -15.99 11.75
N LEU A 24 17.09 -17.03 11.33
CA LEU A 24 16.62 -17.95 10.28
C LEU A 24 15.45 -18.82 10.75
N GLU A 25 15.42 -19.23 12.01
CA GLU A 25 14.30 -19.96 12.61
C GLU A 25 13.03 -19.11 12.67
N ASP A 26 13.13 -17.86 13.11
CA ASP A 26 12.02 -16.90 13.13
C ASP A 26 11.46 -16.66 11.72
N GLU A 27 12.33 -16.47 10.72
CA GLU A 27 11.90 -16.28 9.33
C GLU A 27 11.27 -17.57 8.75
N LEU A 28 11.78 -18.75 9.09
CA LEU A 28 11.18 -20.03 8.69
C LEU A 28 9.77 -20.19 9.25
N ASP A 29 9.55 -19.84 10.50
CA ASP A 29 8.23 -19.91 11.13
C ASP A 29 7.25 -18.89 10.55
N ARG A 30 7.73 -17.70 10.19
CA ARG A 30 6.95 -16.71 9.43
C ARG A 30 6.48 -17.26 8.08
N VAL A 31 7.40 -17.85 7.31
CA VAL A 31 7.08 -18.45 5.99
C VAL A 31 6.10 -19.62 6.14
N ARG A 32 6.22 -20.42 7.20
CA ARG A 32 5.26 -21.50 7.49
C ARG A 32 3.86 -20.97 7.79
N LEU A 33 3.75 -19.90 8.55
CA LEU A 33 2.47 -19.23 8.83
C LEU A 33 1.83 -18.68 7.55
N ASP A 34 2.62 -17.99 6.72
CA ASP A 34 2.15 -17.47 5.43
C ASP A 34 1.68 -18.59 4.49
N LYS A 35 2.40 -19.72 4.45
CA LYS A 35 1.99 -20.91 3.72
C LYS A 35 0.65 -21.46 4.23
N ALA A 36 0.45 -21.56 5.54
CA ALA A 36 -0.80 -22.03 6.12
C ALA A 36 -1.99 -21.11 5.76
N ASN A 37 -1.77 -19.80 5.80
CA ASN A 37 -2.77 -18.79 5.38
C ASN A 37 -3.12 -18.93 3.89
N ALA A 38 -2.12 -19.13 3.02
CA ALA A 38 -2.34 -19.33 1.59
C ALA A 38 -3.14 -20.61 1.29
N VAL A 39 -2.85 -21.71 1.99
CA VAL A 39 -3.61 -22.98 1.87
C VAL A 39 -5.06 -22.78 2.32
N SER A 40 -5.30 -22.06 3.41
CA SER A 40 -6.66 -21.74 3.88
C SER A 40 -7.44 -20.91 2.85
N LEU A 41 -6.80 -19.90 2.26
CA LEU A 41 -7.39 -19.06 1.22
C LEU A 41 -7.77 -19.87 -0.03
N LEU A 42 -6.88 -20.75 -0.49
CA LEU A 42 -7.15 -21.64 -1.62
C LEU A 42 -8.32 -22.59 -1.34
N GLY A 43 -8.39 -23.17 -0.13
CA GLY A 43 -9.53 -24.00 0.27
C GLY A 43 -10.85 -23.23 0.31
N GLY A 44 -10.82 -21.95 0.70
CA GLY A 44 -11.98 -21.06 0.62
C GLY A 44 -12.43 -20.80 -0.83
N GLN A 45 -11.48 -20.59 -1.74
CA GLN A 45 -11.76 -20.40 -3.16
C GLN A 45 -12.35 -21.67 -3.81
N GLU A 46 -11.81 -22.85 -3.50
CA GLU A 46 -12.34 -24.12 -4.00
C GLU A 46 -13.79 -24.37 -3.56
N ARG A 47 -14.12 -24.02 -2.30
CA ARG A 47 -15.51 -24.09 -1.80
C ARG A 47 -16.45 -23.17 -2.58
N LEU A 48 -16.05 -21.92 -2.80
CA LEU A 48 -16.85 -20.95 -3.56
C LEU A 48 -17.05 -21.41 -5.02
N VAL A 49 -16.01 -21.95 -5.66
CA VAL A 49 -16.12 -22.55 -7.00
C VAL A 49 -17.07 -23.74 -7.00
N GLY A 50 -17.04 -24.58 -5.96
CA GLY A 50 -17.99 -25.67 -5.75
C GLY A 50 -19.45 -25.19 -5.66
N GLU A 51 -19.71 -24.15 -4.88
CA GLU A 51 -21.04 -23.54 -4.75
C GLU A 51 -21.54 -22.95 -6.07
N LEU A 52 -20.68 -22.23 -6.80
CA LEU A 52 -21.02 -21.68 -8.11
C LEU A 52 -21.34 -22.79 -9.12
N ARG A 53 -20.55 -23.87 -9.16
CA ARG A 53 -20.85 -25.05 -10.00
C ARG A 53 -22.18 -25.71 -9.61
N GLY A 54 -22.52 -25.72 -8.32
CA GLY A 54 -23.84 -26.16 -7.84
C GLY A 54 -24.98 -25.32 -8.39
N LYS A 55 -24.86 -23.98 -8.30
CA LYS A 55 -25.85 -23.03 -8.82
C LYS A 55 -26.01 -23.13 -10.35
N VAL A 56 -24.90 -23.26 -11.08
CA VAL A 56 -24.94 -23.44 -12.55
C VAL A 56 -25.71 -24.70 -12.92
N ARG A 57 -25.44 -25.84 -12.27
CA ARG A 57 -26.19 -27.09 -12.53
C ARG A 57 -27.68 -26.96 -12.22
N ALA A 58 -28.05 -26.30 -11.12
CA ALA A 58 -29.45 -26.06 -10.77
C ALA A 58 -30.17 -25.21 -11.84
N LEU A 59 -29.52 -24.14 -12.32
CA LEU A 59 -30.05 -23.30 -13.41
C LEU A 59 -30.14 -24.07 -14.74
N GLU A 60 -29.18 -24.92 -15.05
CA GLU A 60 -29.21 -25.77 -16.24
C GLU A 60 -30.37 -26.78 -16.19
N GLU A 61 -30.65 -27.35 -15.02
CA GLU A 61 -31.80 -28.25 -14.79
C GLU A 61 -33.14 -27.51 -14.92
N GLU A 62 -33.25 -26.32 -14.32
CA GLU A 62 -34.42 -25.45 -14.45
C GLU A 62 -34.68 -25.07 -15.91
N MET A 63 -33.64 -24.66 -16.64
CA MET A 63 -33.71 -24.36 -18.07
C MET A 63 -34.08 -25.59 -18.92
N ALA A 64 -33.60 -26.78 -18.55
CA ALA A 64 -33.98 -28.02 -19.21
C ALA A 64 -35.46 -28.36 -18.98
N GLU A 65 -35.99 -28.10 -17.78
CA GLU A 65 -37.39 -28.33 -17.44
C GLU A 65 -38.33 -27.37 -18.18
N LEU A 66 -37.95 -26.09 -18.28
CA LEU A 66 -38.66 -25.11 -19.10
C LEU A 66 -38.69 -25.52 -20.58
N ARG A 67 -37.58 -26.06 -21.11
CA ARG A 67 -37.52 -26.58 -22.49
C ARG A 67 -38.38 -27.82 -22.71
N ARG A 68 -38.63 -28.63 -21.68
CA ARG A 68 -39.56 -29.77 -21.73
C ARG A 68 -41.03 -29.36 -21.78
N GLY A 69 -41.33 -28.07 -21.82
CA GLY A 69 -42.71 -27.55 -21.91
C GLY A 69 -43.47 -27.62 -20.58
N LYS A 70 -42.77 -27.94 -19.48
CA LYS A 70 -43.34 -27.82 -18.15
C LYS A 70 -43.33 -26.34 -17.79
N THR A 71 -44.42 -25.68 -18.14
CA THR A 71 -44.71 -24.35 -17.59
C THR A 71 -44.85 -24.53 -16.08
N PRO A 72 -44.16 -23.73 -15.24
CA PRO A 72 -44.30 -23.83 -13.80
C PRO A 72 -45.78 -23.69 -13.45
N GLU A 73 -46.39 -24.76 -12.94
CA GLU A 73 -47.81 -24.80 -12.57
C GLU A 73 -48.15 -23.74 -11.52
N SER A 74 -47.15 -23.17 -10.82
CA SER A 74 -47.35 -22.12 -9.83
C SER A 74 -47.71 -20.75 -10.40
N TRP A 75 -47.69 -20.53 -11.72
CA TRP A 75 -48.06 -19.24 -12.32
C TRP A 75 -49.55 -19.12 -12.67
N LYS A 76 -50.37 -20.15 -12.43
CA LYS A 76 -51.78 -20.16 -12.86
C LYS A 76 -52.82 -19.72 -11.82
N ASP A 77 -52.48 -19.54 -10.55
CA ASP A 77 -53.51 -19.28 -9.51
C ASP A 77 -53.41 -17.96 -8.72
N GLU A 78 -52.44 -17.08 -8.99
CA GLU A 78 -52.51 -15.70 -8.48
C GLU A 78 -53.14 -14.76 -9.51
N SER A 79 -54.44 -14.94 -9.73
CA SER A 79 -55.26 -13.82 -10.17
C SER A 79 -55.16 -12.73 -9.11
N PRO A 80 -54.65 -11.51 -9.41
CA PRO A 80 -54.65 -10.43 -8.45
C PRO A 80 -56.10 -10.12 -8.13
N ALA A 81 -56.54 -10.49 -6.91
CA ALA A 81 -57.78 -10.02 -6.36
C ALA A 81 -57.82 -8.50 -6.56
N LYS A 82 -58.86 -8.03 -7.25
CA LYS A 82 -59.10 -6.62 -7.58
C LYS A 82 -58.93 -5.77 -6.31
N VAL A 83 -57.76 -5.18 -6.13
CA VAL A 83 -57.55 -4.14 -5.14
C VAL A 83 -58.28 -2.91 -5.67
N SER A 84 -59.49 -2.69 -5.13
CA SER A 84 -60.26 -1.46 -5.30
C SER A 84 -59.45 -0.30 -4.73
N VAL A 85 -58.77 0.44 -5.63
CA VAL A 85 -58.09 1.69 -5.27
C VAL A 85 -59.13 2.80 -5.23
N SER A 86 -59.56 3.16 -4.02
CA SER A 86 -60.33 4.39 -3.79
C SER A 86 -59.46 5.63 -4.06
N PRO A 87 -59.99 6.67 -4.72
CA PRO A 87 -59.25 7.88 -5.03
C PRO A 87 -59.14 8.74 -3.76
N ARG A 88 -58.04 8.60 -3.02
CA ARG A 88 -57.74 9.50 -1.90
C ARG A 88 -56.94 10.69 -2.44
N THR A 89 -57.65 11.81 -2.57
CA THR A 89 -57.09 13.15 -2.76
C THR A 89 -56.19 13.52 -1.60
N GLY A 90 -54.92 13.83 -1.88
CA GLY A 90 -53.96 14.29 -0.87
C GLY A 90 -52.53 13.90 -1.19
N ARG A 91 -51.91 14.60 -2.15
CA ARG A 91 -50.46 14.56 -2.36
C ARG A 91 -49.76 15.39 -1.27
N PRO A 92 -48.85 14.82 -0.49
CA PRO A 92 -47.59 15.47 -0.19
C PRO A 92 -46.52 14.90 -1.12
N SER A 93 -45.86 15.81 -1.85
CA SER A 93 -44.71 15.51 -2.69
C SER A 93 -43.54 15.11 -1.78
N VAL A 94 -43.13 13.84 -1.83
CA VAL A 94 -41.85 13.38 -1.28
C VAL A 94 -41.16 12.52 -2.35
N PRO A 95 -39.87 12.75 -2.67
CA PRO A 95 -39.24 12.10 -3.81
C PRO A 95 -38.84 10.66 -3.47
N TRP A 96 -39.46 9.70 -4.14
CA TRP A 96 -39.17 8.26 -4.05
C TRP A 96 -37.86 7.81 -4.73
N ALA A 97 -37.03 8.73 -5.20
CA ALA A 97 -35.82 8.42 -5.96
C ALA A 97 -34.64 7.86 -5.12
N ARG A 98 -34.85 7.42 -3.86
CA ARG A 98 -33.74 7.03 -2.97
C ARG A 98 -33.80 5.68 -2.26
N VAL A 99 -34.83 4.84 -2.46
CA VAL A 99 -34.95 3.58 -1.69
C VAL A 99 -34.64 2.30 -2.48
N VAL A 100 -34.50 2.35 -3.82
CA VAL A 100 -34.13 1.15 -4.61
C VAL A 100 -32.61 1.01 -4.84
N ALA A 101 -31.79 1.99 -4.46
CA ALA A 101 -30.33 1.94 -4.66
C ALA A 101 -29.53 1.23 -3.55
N ALA A 102 -30.16 0.79 -2.44
CA ALA A 102 -29.43 0.22 -1.30
C ALA A 102 -29.34 -1.32 -1.28
N GLY A 103 -29.94 -2.02 -2.26
CA GLY A 103 -30.05 -3.50 -2.23
C GLY A 103 -29.15 -4.29 -3.19
N LEU A 104 -28.41 -3.64 -4.09
CA LEU A 104 -27.73 -4.33 -5.22
C LEU A 104 -26.24 -3.96 -5.39
N SER A 105 -25.60 -3.36 -4.38
CA SER A 105 -24.19 -2.96 -4.49
C SER A 105 -23.19 -3.96 -3.89
N ALA A 106 -23.57 -5.22 -3.72
CA ALA A 106 -22.66 -6.30 -3.36
C ALA A 106 -22.72 -7.41 -4.42
N SER A 107 -21.59 -7.63 -5.09
CA SER A 107 -21.34 -8.66 -6.12
C SER A 107 -21.63 -8.26 -7.57
N THR A 108 -20.68 -7.55 -8.19
CA THR A 108 -20.21 -7.83 -9.56
C THR A 108 -18.96 -6.97 -9.83
N SER A 109 -17.78 -7.46 -9.44
CA SER A 109 -16.54 -7.08 -10.12
C SER A 109 -16.37 -8.06 -11.28
N ALA A 110 -16.84 -7.65 -12.46
CA ALA A 110 -16.72 -8.42 -13.68
C ALA A 110 -15.24 -8.49 -14.09
N ILE A 111 -14.70 -9.71 -14.08
CA ILE A 111 -13.43 -10.06 -14.71
C ILE A 111 -13.69 -10.10 -16.21
N SER A 112 -13.20 -9.09 -16.94
CA SER A 112 -13.21 -9.07 -18.39
C SER A 112 -11.97 -9.80 -18.91
N HIS A 113 -12.05 -11.13 -19.08
CA HIS A 113 -11.04 -11.88 -19.83
C HIS A 113 -11.43 -11.91 -21.32
N SER A 114 -10.64 -11.18 -22.10
CA SER A 114 -10.59 -11.26 -23.56
C SER A 114 -10.07 -12.65 -23.98
N LEU A 115 -10.96 -13.54 -24.43
CA LEU A 115 -10.57 -14.73 -25.19
C LEU A 115 -10.15 -14.28 -26.61
N GLY A 116 -8.87 -14.38 -26.89
CA GLY A 116 -8.35 -14.32 -28.26
C GLY A 116 -8.45 -15.70 -28.92
N ASP A 117 -9.02 -15.70 -30.12
CA ASP A 117 -9.15 -16.84 -31.04
C ASP A 117 -7.84 -17.61 -31.24
N ALA A 118 -7.85 -18.90 -30.90
CA ALA A 118 -6.86 -19.86 -31.34
C ALA A 118 -7.52 -20.87 -32.30
N ARG A 119 -7.18 -20.73 -33.58
CA ARG A 119 -7.51 -21.62 -34.70
C ARG A 119 -6.94 -23.04 -34.44
N PRO A 120 -7.67 -24.14 -34.74
CA PRO A 120 -7.13 -25.48 -34.59
C PRO A 120 -6.20 -25.83 -35.76
N ARG A 121 -5.01 -26.33 -35.41
CA ARG A 121 -4.02 -26.91 -36.33
C ARG A 121 -4.29 -28.41 -36.43
N ALA A 122 -4.41 -28.92 -37.65
CA ALA A 122 -4.59 -30.33 -37.96
C ALA A 122 -3.30 -31.13 -37.69
N GLU A 123 -3.41 -32.22 -36.94
CA GLU A 123 -2.42 -33.30 -36.84
C GLU A 123 -3.17 -34.59 -37.17
N SER A 124 -2.98 -35.15 -38.37
CA SER A 124 -1.92 -36.10 -38.72
C SER A 124 -2.06 -37.42 -37.96
N THR A 125 -2.84 -38.32 -38.55
CA THR A 125 -2.94 -39.76 -38.29
C THR A 125 -1.56 -40.43 -38.21
N GLY A 126 -1.27 -41.06 -37.07
CA GLY A 126 -0.09 -41.90 -36.85
C GLY A 126 -0.46 -43.16 -36.08
N SER A 127 -0.06 -44.30 -36.64
CA SER A 127 -0.49 -45.67 -36.34
C SER A 127 -0.29 -46.17 -34.91
N ARG A 128 -1.27 -46.97 -34.44
CA ARG A 128 -1.13 -47.90 -33.30
C ARG A 128 -0.39 -49.18 -33.73
N PRO A 129 0.34 -49.81 -32.79
CA PRO A 129 0.37 -51.26 -32.73
C PRO A 129 -0.14 -51.80 -31.37
N ASN A 130 -0.72 -52.99 -31.45
CA ASN A 130 -1.24 -53.85 -30.38
C ASN A 130 -0.27 -54.06 -29.21
N PRO A 131 -0.81 -54.32 -28.00
CA PRO A 131 -0.15 -55.15 -27.01
C PRO A 131 -0.94 -56.44 -26.76
N ASP A 132 -0.33 -57.58 -27.08
CA ASP A 132 -0.69 -58.87 -26.52
C ASP A 132 0.54 -59.47 -25.85
N SER A 133 0.29 -60.15 -24.73
CA SER A 133 1.09 -61.24 -24.12
C SER A 133 2.13 -60.89 -23.04
N ASN A 134 1.67 -61.11 -21.80
CA ASN A 134 2.12 -62.14 -20.85
C ASN A 134 3.48 -62.10 -20.12
N SER A 135 3.36 -62.55 -18.87
CA SER A 135 4.35 -63.23 -18.01
C SER A 135 5.39 -62.33 -17.32
N SER A 136 5.26 -62.00 -16.03
CA SER A 136 5.44 -62.81 -14.80
C SER A 136 6.88 -62.85 -14.29
N GLY A 137 7.08 -62.35 -13.07
CA GLY A 137 7.88 -63.02 -12.05
C GLY A 137 9.29 -62.47 -11.77
N PHE A 138 9.57 -62.36 -10.46
CA PHE A 138 10.89 -62.22 -9.80
C PHE A 138 11.58 -60.86 -9.96
N SER A 139 12.30 -60.29 -9.00
CA SER A 139 12.50 -60.54 -7.58
C SER A 139 13.29 -59.36 -7.01
N ASN A 140 13.22 -59.21 -5.70
CA ASN A 140 14.01 -58.31 -4.85
C ASN A 140 15.49 -58.21 -5.26
N GLY A 141 16.02 -56.97 -5.26
CA GLY A 141 17.45 -56.69 -5.35
C GLY A 141 17.76 -55.26 -4.92
N ILE A 142 18.16 -55.10 -3.67
CA ILE A 142 18.77 -53.88 -3.11
C ILE A 142 20.17 -53.73 -3.73
N PRO A 143 20.53 -52.61 -4.38
CA PRO A 143 21.92 -52.31 -4.66
C PRO A 143 22.56 -51.45 -3.54
N PRO A 144 23.85 -51.65 -3.25
CA PRO A 144 24.53 -51.05 -2.11
C PRO A 144 25.02 -49.62 -2.36
N LEU A 145 25.14 -48.89 -1.25
CA LEU A 145 25.84 -47.62 -1.07
C LEU A 145 27.23 -47.64 -1.71
N GLN A 146 27.50 -46.71 -2.62
CA GLN A 146 28.86 -46.29 -2.95
C GLN A 146 29.13 -44.90 -2.37
N VAL A 147 30.06 -44.89 -1.42
CA VAL A 147 30.69 -43.71 -0.84
C VAL A 147 31.75 -43.22 -1.82
N ALA A 148 31.46 -42.11 -2.53
CA ALA A 148 32.45 -41.38 -3.31
C ALA A 148 32.82 -40.08 -2.59
N ARG A 149 33.99 -40.14 -1.96
CA ARG A 149 34.69 -39.04 -1.28
C ARG A 149 35.29 -38.11 -2.34
N ALA A 150 34.83 -36.87 -2.41
CA ALA A 150 35.49 -35.81 -3.18
C ALA A 150 35.64 -34.56 -2.31
N ASN A 151 36.80 -34.44 -1.68
CA ASN A 151 37.28 -33.19 -1.09
C ASN A 151 37.55 -32.19 -2.23
N ARG A 152 36.70 -31.18 -2.37
CA ARG A 152 37.06 -29.93 -3.06
C ARG A 152 36.70 -28.76 -2.13
N LEU A 153 37.74 -28.16 -1.57
CA LEU A 153 37.66 -26.88 -0.87
C LEU A 153 37.18 -25.81 -1.86
N PRO A 154 36.24 -24.92 -1.47
CA PRO A 154 35.91 -23.75 -2.28
C PRO A 154 37.07 -22.73 -2.22
N PRO A 155 37.32 -21.97 -3.30
CA PRO A 155 38.29 -20.89 -3.28
C PRO A 155 37.82 -19.79 -2.33
N GLY A 156 38.74 -19.32 -1.49
CA GLY A 156 38.49 -18.24 -0.53
C GLY A 156 38.15 -16.91 -1.23
N PRO A 157 37.44 -16.00 -0.52
CA PRO A 157 37.07 -14.70 -1.07
C PRO A 157 38.30 -13.81 -1.31
N PRO A 158 38.30 -12.98 -2.37
CA PRO A 158 39.39 -12.04 -2.60
C PRO A 158 39.40 -10.91 -1.56
N SER A 159 40.59 -10.59 -1.06
CA SER A 159 40.84 -9.47 -0.15
C SER A 159 40.39 -8.12 -0.74
N PRO A 160 39.79 -7.23 0.06
CA PRO A 160 39.43 -5.89 -0.39
C PRO A 160 40.66 -4.98 -0.45
N SER A 161 41.13 -4.75 -1.66
CA SER A 161 42.11 -3.71 -1.97
C SER A 161 41.48 -2.32 -1.82
N SER A 162 41.88 -1.61 -0.77
CA SER A 162 42.15 -0.16 -0.73
C SER A 162 41.32 0.74 -1.67
N ILE A 163 40.16 1.21 -1.19
CA ILE A 163 39.47 2.36 -1.81
C ILE A 163 40.04 3.64 -1.22
N ARG A 164 40.85 4.30 -2.05
CA ARG A 164 41.42 5.63 -1.90
C ARG A 164 40.30 6.67 -1.79
N ALA A 165 40.23 7.37 -0.66
CA ALA A 165 39.34 8.51 -0.46
C ALA A 165 39.67 9.64 -1.44
N HIS A 166 38.73 9.98 -2.32
CA HIS A 166 38.75 11.24 -3.05
C HIS A 166 37.93 12.29 -2.32
N ARG A 167 38.64 13.38 -2.04
CA ARG A 167 38.32 14.53 -1.23
C ARG A 167 37.52 15.54 -2.07
N GLY A 168 36.39 15.98 -1.52
CA GLY A 168 35.82 17.34 -1.55
C GLY A 168 35.65 18.08 -2.89
N HIS A 169 34.38 18.32 -3.25
CA HIS A 169 33.98 19.59 -3.86
C HIS A 169 32.68 20.09 -3.19
N SER A 170 32.84 21.10 -2.34
CA SER A 170 31.75 21.96 -1.85
C SER A 170 31.39 22.94 -2.94
N THR A 171 30.13 22.95 -3.38
CA THR A 171 29.53 24.04 -4.14
C THR A 171 28.78 24.95 -3.18
N SER A 172 29.43 26.07 -2.85
CA SER A 172 28.84 27.23 -2.20
C SER A 172 27.85 27.89 -3.17
N ILE A 173 26.56 27.85 -2.85
CA ILE A 173 25.53 28.67 -3.51
C ILE A 173 25.40 29.97 -2.71
N SER A 174 25.98 31.02 -3.26
CA SER A 174 25.85 32.40 -2.78
C SER A 174 24.39 32.85 -2.88
N SER A 175 23.83 33.26 -1.76
CA SER A 175 22.53 33.92 -1.68
C SER A 175 22.74 35.42 -1.85
N SER A 176 22.31 35.98 -2.98
CA SER A 176 22.20 37.44 -3.17
C SER A 176 20.77 37.88 -2.88
N LEU A 177 20.64 38.68 -1.81
CA LEU A 177 19.50 39.52 -1.50
C LEU A 177 19.56 40.83 -2.30
N SER A 178 18.40 41.50 -2.34
CA SER A 178 18.11 42.88 -2.82
C SER A 178 17.52 42.94 -4.23
N SER A 179 16.53 43.75 -4.58
CA SER A 179 15.59 44.62 -3.86
C SER A 179 14.63 45.20 -4.93
N THR A 180 13.61 45.92 -4.48
CA THR A 180 12.76 46.89 -5.21
C THR A 180 11.65 46.34 -6.11
N GLY A 181 10.44 46.77 -5.77
CA GLY A 181 9.22 46.46 -6.49
C GLY A 181 8.86 47.50 -7.55
N THR A 182 7.95 47.08 -8.41
CA THR A 182 7.05 47.95 -9.15
C THR A 182 5.74 47.20 -9.35
N HIS A 183 4.66 47.77 -8.83
CA HIS A 183 3.28 47.45 -9.18
C HIS A 183 3.11 47.35 -10.70
N ARG A 184 2.59 46.23 -11.20
CA ARG A 184 2.04 46.15 -12.55
C ARG A 184 0.66 45.51 -12.51
N VAL A 185 -0.34 46.34 -12.81
CA VAL A 185 -1.76 46.03 -12.99
C VAL A 185 -1.93 44.94 -14.07
N PRO A 186 -2.86 43.98 -13.91
CA PRO A 186 -3.10 42.95 -14.92
C PRO A 186 -3.89 43.53 -16.11
N PRO A 187 -3.61 43.11 -17.36
CA PRO A 187 -4.52 43.40 -18.46
C PRO A 187 -5.76 42.52 -18.33
N THR A 188 -6.88 43.17 -18.06
CA THR A 188 -8.23 42.70 -18.39
C THR A 188 -8.31 42.40 -19.88
N ASN A 189 -8.42 41.12 -20.25
CA ASN A 189 -8.91 40.71 -21.56
C ASN A 189 -10.32 40.18 -21.41
N LEU A 190 -11.27 41.06 -21.74
CA LEU A 190 -12.66 40.77 -22.00
C LEU A 190 -12.83 40.03 -23.33
N SER A 191 -13.91 39.26 -23.38
CA SER A 191 -14.72 38.89 -24.56
C SER A 191 -14.11 37.94 -25.60
N HIS A 192 -14.46 36.65 -25.49
CA HIS A 192 -14.88 35.85 -26.65
C HIS A 192 -15.94 34.83 -26.20
N THR A 193 -17.21 35.22 -26.36
CA THR A 193 -18.38 34.33 -26.33
C THR A 193 -18.58 33.76 -27.73
N GLY A 194 -18.23 32.49 -27.93
CA GLY A 194 -18.56 31.72 -29.13
C GLY A 194 -18.78 30.25 -28.75
N PRO A 195 -19.95 29.65 -29.05
CA PRO A 195 -20.22 28.25 -28.77
C PRO A 195 -19.72 27.41 -29.94
N THR A 196 -18.44 27.07 -29.92
CA THR A 196 -17.88 26.05 -30.83
C THR A 196 -17.28 24.95 -29.98
N GLY A 197 -18.01 23.84 -29.88
CA GLY A 197 -17.60 22.59 -29.26
C GLY A 197 -16.48 21.89 -30.04
N GLY A 198 -15.34 22.58 -30.19
CA GLY A 198 -14.10 21.97 -30.65
C GLY A 198 -13.40 21.35 -29.46
N PHE A 199 -13.44 20.02 -29.35
CA PHE A 199 -12.47 19.27 -28.56
C PHE A 199 -11.08 19.70 -29.03
N LYS A 200 -10.41 20.57 -28.27
CA LYS A 200 -9.00 20.90 -28.49
C LYS A 200 -8.22 19.60 -28.35
N VAL A 201 -7.83 19.03 -29.48
CA VAL A 201 -6.79 17.99 -29.55
C VAL A 201 -5.53 18.64 -28.99
N LEU A 202 -5.27 18.38 -27.71
CA LEU A 202 -4.09 18.86 -27.00
C LEU A 202 -2.86 18.36 -27.78
N ARG A 203 -2.02 19.30 -28.24
CA ARG A 203 -0.74 18.96 -28.88
C ARG A 203 0.07 18.08 -27.93
N PRO A 204 0.54 16.89 -28.36
CA PRO A 204 1.18 15.92 -27.47
C PRO A 204 2.53 16.34 -26.87
N ASP A 205 3.11 17.48 -27.28
CA ASP A 205 4.53 17.76 -27.03
C ASP A 205 4.83 18.91 -26.06
N SER A 206 3.82 19.52 -25.42
CA SER A 206 4.12 20.46 -24.33
C SER A 206 4.61 19.69 -23.10
N PRO A 207 5.75 20.05 -22.48
CA PRO A 207 6.21 19.40 -21.25
C PRO A 207 5.08 19.49 -20.22
N LYS A 208 4.56 18.34 -19.79
CA LYS A 208 3.48 18.25 -18.82
C LYS A 208 3.96 18.89 -17.52
N THR A 209 3.46 20.09 -17.24
CA THR A 209 3.65 20.79 -15.97
C THR A 209 3.26 19.86 -14.82
N ASN A 210 4.02 19.90 -13.72
CA ASN A 210 3.71 19.13 -12.52
C ASN A 210 2.30 19.47 -12.01
N PRO A 211 1.41 18.49 -11.80
CA PRO A 211 0.08 18.74 -11.26
C PRO A 211 0.13 19.48 -9.92
N ARG A 212 -0.88 20.32 -9.67
CA ARG A 212 -1.07 21.02 -8.39
C ARG A 212 -1.65 20.09 -7.35
N LEU A 213 -1.47 20.44 -6.07
CA LEU A 213 -1.97 19.64 -4.94
C LEU A 213 -3.49 19.39 -4.98
N HIS A 214 -4.25 20.38 -5.46
CA HIS A 214 -5.71 20.32 -5.54
C HIS A 214 -6.24 19.79 -6.87
N ASP A 215 -5.35 19.46 -7.83
CA ASP A 215 -5.77 18.81 -9.07
C ASP A 215 -6.38 17.43 -8.77
N PRO A 216 -7.31 16.96 -9.61
CA PRO A 216 -7.96 15.67 -9.40
C PRO A 216 -6.96 14.52 -9.54
N VAL A 217 -7.28 13.37 -8.92
CA VAL A 217 -6.36 12.23 -8.85
C VAL A 217 -6.02 11.66 -10.23
N GLU A 218 -6.93 11.80 -11.20
CA GLU A 218 -6.77 11.40 -12.60
C GLU A 218 -5.67 12.21 -13.29
N THR A 219 -5.55 13.51 -13.00
CA THR A 219 -4.45 14.35 -13.53
C THR A 219 -3.10 13.87 -12.99
N TRP A 220 -3.04 13.49 -11.71
CA TRP A 220 -1.86 12.87 -11.13
C TRP A 220 -1.56 11.49 -11.73
N PHE A 221 -2.58 10.69 -12.01
CA PHE A 221 -2.44 9.38 -12.65
C PHE A 221 -1.81 9.51 -14.05
N ASP A 222 -2.32 10.42 -14.87
CA ASP A 222 -1.79 10.70 -16.22
C ASP A 222 -0.35 11.22 -16.18
N TYR A 223 -0.05 12.07 -15.19
CA TYR A 223 1.29 12.56 -14.96
C TYR A 223 2.24 11.41 -14.57
N TYR A 224 1.85 10.52 -13.67
CA TYR A 224 2.69 9.41 -13.23
C TYR A 224 2.81 8.28 -14.25
N CYS A 225 1.85 8.11 -15.16
CA CYS A 225 2.01 7.22 -16.31
C CYS A 225 3.16 7.67 -17.23
N THR A 226 3.38 8.98 -17.33
CA THR A 226 4.45 9.58 -18.15
C THR A 226 5.77 9.75 -17.38
N HIS A 227 5.72 10.05 -16.07
CA HIS A 227 6.89 10.36 -15.23
C HIS A 227 7.13 9.30 -14.15
N LYS A 228 7.55 8.09 -14.56
CA LYS A 228 7.73 6.93 -13.64
C LYS A 228 8.76 7.16 -12.53
N LYS A 229 9.76 8.02 -12.74
CA LYS A 229 10.78 8.36 -11.72
C LYS A 229 10.21 9.22 -10.57
N SER A 230 9.08 9.87 -10.78
CA SER A 230 8.44 10.75 -9.81
C SER A 230 7.42 10.02 -8.94
N TRP A 231 7.31 8.70 -9.05
CA TRP A 231 6.30 7.93 -8.33
C TRP A 231 6.45 8.08 -6.81
N PRO A 232 5.33 8.35 -6.12
CA PRO A 232 5.35 8.45 -4.68
C PRO A 232 5.52 7.05 -4.07
N ARG A 233 6.29 7.01 -2.99
CA ARG A 233 6.43 5.80 -2.15
C ARG A 233 5.06 5.29 -1.70
N GLY A 234 4.88 3.98 -1.70
CA GLY A 234 3.67 3.30 -1.28
C GLY A 234 2.60 3.12 -2.36
N VAL A 235 2.73 3.78 -3.53
CA VAL A 235 1.81 3.59 -4.66
C VAL A 235 2.28 2.43 -5.51
N ARG A 236 1.54 1.31 -5.57
CA ARG A 236 1.90 0.13 -6.38
C ARG A 236 1.65 0.36 -7.88
N CYS A 237 2.14 -0.57 -8.70
CA CYS A 237 1.81 -0.66 -10.12
C CYS A 237 0.87 -1.82 -10.45
N ASP A 238 0.04 -1.63 -11.47
CA ASP A 238 -0.69 -2.70 -12.14
C ASP A 238 0.23 -3.51 -13.09
N SER A 239 -0.33 -4.54 -13.74
CA SER A 239 0.38 -5.37 -14.72
C SER A 239 0.86 -4.60 -15.95
N GLN A 240 0.28 -3.43 -16.22
CA GLN A 240 0.66 -2.53 -17.32
C GLN A 240 1.72 -1.50 -16.89
N ARG A 241 2.27 -1.62 -15.68
CA ARG A 241 3.23 -0.67 -15.08
C ARG A 241 2.66 0.76 -14.97
N ARG A 242 1.37 0.88 -14.70
CA ARG A 242 0.67 2.14 -14.35
C ARG A 242 0.39 2.19 -12.85
N PRO A 243 0.31 3.37 -12.22
CA PRO A 243 0.02 3.46 -10.80
C PRO A 243 -1.38 2.94 -10.48
N ILE A 244 -1.56 2.26 -9.35
CA ILE A 244 -2.90 1.86 -8.90
C ILE A 244 -3.64 3.10 -8.38
N LEU A 245 -4.85 3.38 -8.92
CA LEU A 245 -5.62 4.58 -8.58
C LEU A 245 -5.99 4.67 -7.09
N ALA A 246 -6.30 3.55 -6.44
CA ALA A 246 -6.62 3.50 -5.01
C ALA A 246 -5.44 4.00 -4.14
N ASP A 247 -4.23 3.46 -4.37
CA ASP A 247 -3.04 3.88 -3.62
C ASP A 247 -2.71 5.36 -3.91
N LEU A 248 -2.92 5.81 -5.16
CA LEU A 248 -2.68 7.21 -5.54
C LEU A 248 -3.69 8.16 -4.86
N ARG A 249 -4.97 7.77 -4.77
CA ARG A 249 -6.00 8.52 -4.04
C ARG A 249 -5.61 8.67 -2.57
N ALA A 250 -5.18 7.58 -1.93
CA ALA A 250 -4.65 7.59 -0.57
C ALA A 250 -3.46 8.55 -0.40
N ASP A 251 -2.44 8.45 -1.26
CA ASP A 251 -1.27 9.32 -1.20
C ASP A 251 -1.60 10.82 -1.44
N ARG A 252 -2.60 11.12 -2.28
CA ARG A 252 -3.08 12.49 -2.50
C ARG A 252 -3.92 13.01 -1.34
N ALA A 253 -4.79 12.17 -0.76
CA ALA A 253 -5.53 12.53 0.44
C ALA A 253 -4.58 12.89 1.59
N ILE A 254 -3.60 12.02 1.89
CA ILE A 254 -2.58 12.32 2.91
C ILE A 254 -1.77 13.56 2.57
N ALA A 255 -1.48 13.84 1.30
CA ALA A 255 -0.79 15.06 0.93
C ALA A 255 -1.59 16.34 1.23
N ARG A 256 -2.92 16.28 1.13
CA ARG A 256 -3.82 17.39 1.44
C ARG A 256 -4.05 17.58 2.94
N PHE A 257 -4.12 16.50 3.72
CA PHE A 257 -4.25 16.59 5.18
C PHE A 257 -3.01 17.11 5.91
N ARG A 258 -1.85 17.12 5.25
CA ARG A 258 -0.59 17.55 5.89
C ARG A 258 -0.65 19.02 6.32
N PRO A 259 0.08 19.39 7.39
CA PRO A 259 0.23 20.79 7.78
C PRO A 259 0.81 21.65 6.65
N ALA A 260 0.45 22.94 6.64
CA ALA A 260 1.09 23.93 5.78
C ALA A 260 2.62 23.90 5.95
N ALA A 261 3.36 24.14 4.85
CA ALA A 261 4.83 24.19 4.91
C ALA A 261 5.34 25.35 5.80
N SER A 262 4.51 26.36 6.04
CA SER A 262 4.80 27.53 6.86
C SER A 262 4.73 27.27 8.36
N VAL A 263 4.15 26.15 8.81
CA VAL A 263 4.08 25.81 10.24
C VAL A 263 5.49 25.53 10.72
N ARG A 264 6.07 26.50 11.45
CA ARG A 264 7.35 26.32 12.13
C ARG A 264 7.11 25.52 13.39
N MET A 265 7.95 24.51 13.63
CA MET A 265 8.02 23.87 14.94
C MET A 265 8.34 24.95 15.97
N PRO A 266 7.69 24.97 17.14
CA PRO A 266 8.17 25.73 18.28
C PRO A 266 9.64 25.34 18.46
N GLN A 267 10.56 26.27 18.16
CA GLN A 267 11.95 26.03 18.51
C GLN A 267 11.97 26.18 20.02
N ASP A 268 12.22 25.08 20.72
CA ASP A 268 12.37 25.10 22.17
C ASP A 268 13.33 26.24 22.52
N THR A 269 12.79 27.32 23.06
CA THR A 269 13.54 28.53 23.43
C THR A 269 14.47 28.29 24.62
N THR A 270 14.68 27.04 25.01
CA THR A 270 15.48 26.60 26.16
C THR A 270 16.98 26.70 25.93
N SER A 271 17.47 26.96 24.72
CA SER A 271 18.91 27.03 24.44
C SER A 271 19.60 28.38 24.73
N ASN A 272 18.88 29.45 25.09
CA ASN A 272 19.49 30.78 25.30
C ASN A 272 19.45 31.32 26.74
N ALA A 273 18.99 30.55 27.74
CA ALA A 273 19.02 30.97 29.14
C ALA A 273 20.22 30.44 29.95
N ALA A 274 21.14 29.70 29.34
CA ALA A 274 22.35 29.17 29.99
C ALA A 274 23.59 30.08 29.81
N GLY A 275 23.37 31.38 29.70
CA GLY A 275 24.40 32.41 29.86
C GLY A 275 24.52 32.86 31.31
N THR A 276 24.70 31.95 32.26
CA THR A 276 25.23 32.31 33.60
C THR A 276 26.16 31.21 34.06
N ILE A 277 27.41 31.45 33.69
CA ILE A 277 28.64 30.89 34.23
C ILE A 277 28.58 30.94 35.76
N MET A 278 28.70 29.81 36.43
CA MET A 278 29.58 29.65 37.60
C MET A 278 30.15 28.22 37.58
N SER A 279 31.32 28.17 36.96
CA SER A 279 32.35 27.17 37.18
C SER A 279 32.69 27.09 38.67
N THR A 280 32.71 25.88 39.24
CA THR A 280 33.76 25.37 40.15
C THR A 280 33.33 24.00 40.68
N GLY A 281 34.17 22.98 40.50
CA GLY A 281 34.06 21.73 41.26
C GLY A 281 34.47 20.51 40.46
N GLU A 282 35.78 20.26 40.40
CA GLU A 282 36.39 19.01 39.94
C GLU A 282 35.69 17.77 40.50
N SER A 283 35.29 16.86 39.62
CA SER A 283 35.21 15.44 39.95
C SER A 283 35.34 14.62 38.68
N ASP A 284 36.52 14.01 38.62
CA ASP A 284 37.04 13.06 37.66
C ASP A 284 36.14 11.82 37.60
N ASN A 285 35.47 11.58 36.46
CA ASN A 285 35.10 10.24 36.03
C ASN A 285 34.82 10.24 34.52
N SER A 286 35.74 9.57 33.82
CA SER A 286 35.79 9.42 32.38
C SER A 286 34.65 8.52 31.87
N GLU A 287 33.46 9.08 31.70
CA GLU A 287 32.41 8.48 30.87
C GLU A 287 32.53 9.09 29.47
N VAL A 288 32.89 8.26 28.50
CA VAL A 288 33.08 8.65 27.09
C VAL A 288 31.73 9.12 26.55
N GLY A 289 31.50 10.43 26.65
CA GLY A 289 30.30 11.12 26.18
C GLY A 289 30.14 10.89 24.69
N GLY A 290 29.28 9.94 24.32
CA GLY A 290 28.83 9.75 22.96
C GLY A 290 28.17 11.04 22.50
N VAL A 291 28.83 11.73 21.58
CA VAL A 291 28.23 12.85 20.85
C VAL A 291 27.01 12.29 20.14
N GLU A 292 25.83 12.46 20.73
CA GLU A 292 24.57 12.22 20.02
C GLU A 292 24.57 13.19 18.86
N ILE A 293 24.93 12.67 17.68
CA ILE A 293 24.74 13.37 16.41
C ILE A 293 23.23 13.54 16.27
N GLY A 294 22.72 14.66 16.76
CA GLY A 294 21.30 14.98 16.77
C GLY A 294 20.80 15.00 15.33
N PHE A 295 20.13 13.94 14.91
CA PHE A 295 19.44 13.93 13.63
C PHE A 295 18.40 15.05 13.64
N PRO A 296 18.32 15.86 12.57
CA PRO A 296 17.34 16.94 12.52
C PRO A 296 15.94 16.35 12.69
N ALA A 297 15.15 16.96 13.58
CA ALA A 297 13.78 16.54 13.81
C ALA A 297 13.02 16.47 12.47
N PRO A 298 12.18 15.44 12.26
CA PRO A 298 11.42 15.32 11.03
C PRO A 298 10.53 16.56 10.83
N SER A 299 10.41 17.03 9.59
CA SER A 299 9.51 18.15 9.29
C SER A 299 8.07 17.83 9.71
N PRO A 300 7.25 18.83 10.11
CA PRO A 300 5.83 18.65 10.44
C PRO A 300 5.05 17.77 9.43
N ARG A 301 5.32 17.98 8.14
CA ARG A 301 4.71 17.21 7.05
C ARG A 301 5.12 15.74 7.07
N ASN A 302 6.39 15.46 7.36
CA ASN A 302 6.90 14.10 7.47
C ASN A 302 6.42 13.43 8.76
N GLN A 303 6.34 14.17 9.87
CA GLN A 303 5.79 13.67 11.13
C GLN A 303 4.33 13.26 10.96
N PHE A 304 3.48 14.12 10.39
CA PHE A 304 2.08 13.79 10.07
C PHE A 304 1.98 12.54 9.21
N LYS A 305 2.77 12.49 8.13
CA LYS A 305 2.79 11.34 7.20
C LYS A 305 3.18 10.04 7.92
N ASN A 306 4.20 10.07 8.77
CA ASN A 306 4.64 8.89 9.51
C ASN A 306 3.60 8.44 10.55
N MET A 307 2.92 9.37 11.23
CA MET A 307 1.83 9.05 12.13
C MET A 307 0.64 8.44 11.39
N ALA A 308 0.28 8.98 10.22
CA ALA A 308 -0.75 8.40 9.35
C ALA A 308 -0.37 6.99 8.87
N VAL A 309 0.88 6.77 8.45
CA VAL A 309 1.37 5.43 8.08
C VAL A 309 1.28 4.48 9.28
N SER A 310 1.75 4.88 10.46
CA SER A 310 1.66 4.06 11.67
C SER A 310 0.21 3.70 12.03
N LEU A 311 -0.73 4.61 11.82
CA LEU A 311 -2.15 4.42 12.08
C LEU A 311 -2.77 3.41 11.11
N PHE A 312 -2.46 3.52 9.82
CA PHE A 312 -3.10 2.72 8.76
C PHE A 312 -2.33 1.44 8.39
N CYS A 313 -1.09 1.25 8.82
CA CYS A 313 -0.39 -0.02 8.63
C CYS A 313 -1.09 -1.19 9.35
N GLN A 314 -1.78 -0.90 10.46
CA GLN A 314 -2.56 -1.87 11.21
C GLN A 314 -4.02 -1.81 10.77
N GLN A 315 -4.50 -2.91 10.19
CA GLN A 315 -5.87 -3.02 9.70
C GLN A 315 -6.90 -2.79 10.83
N GLY A 316 -7.87 -1.90 10.60
CA GLY A 316 -8.92 -1.57 11.54
C GLY A 316 -8.50 -0.70 12.73
N LEU A 317 -7.23 -0.31 12.84
CA LEU A 317 -6.75 0.48 13.98
C LEU A 317 -7.41 1.87 14.03
N TYR A 318 -7.62 2.52 12.89
CA TYR A 318 -8.36 3.77 12.82
C TYR A 318 -9.78 3.64 13.38
N ALA A 319 -10.52 2.63 12.94
CA ALA A 319 -11.88 2.37 13.43
C ALA A 319 -11.91 2.10 14.94
N LYS A 320 -10.94 1.32 15.43
CA LYS A 320 -10.75 1.05 16.87
C LYS A 320 -10.51 2.36 17.64
N ARG A 321 -9.59 3.21 17.17
CA ARG A 321 -9.24 4.49 17.83
C ARG A 321 -10.37 5.51 17.80
N VAL A 322 -11.12 5.62 16.70
CA VAL A 322 -12.31 6.48 16.62
C VAL A 322 -13.33 6.08 17.70
N ARG A 323 -13.56 4.77 17.90
CA ARG A 323 -14.46 4.24 18.93
C ARG A 323 -13.94 4.49 20.34
N GLU A 324 -12.66 4.21 20.60
CA GLU A 324 -12.02 4.41 21.92
C GLU A 324 -12.05 5.88 22.36
N LEU A 325 -11.83 6.81 21.41
CA LEU A 325 -11.82 8.24 21.66
C LEU A 325 -13.24 8.86 21.65
N GLY A 326 -14.29 8.07 21.38
CA GLY A 326 -15.67 8.56 21.34
C GLY A 326 -15.91 9.63 20.25
N LEU A 327 -15.22 9.54 19.12
CA LEU A 327 -15.27 10.56 18.08
C LEU A 327 -16.44 10.31 17.11
N SER A 328 -17.13 11.39 16.73
CA SER A 328 -18.09 11.38 15.63
C SER A 328 -17.39 11.77 14.33
N ILE A 329 -17.57 10.97 13.27
CA ILE A 329 -17.00 11.26 11.95
C ILE A 329 -17.90 12.28 11.25
N ALA A 330 -17.31 13.32 10.68
CA ALA A 330 -18.06 14.33 9.94
C ALA A 330 -18.80 13.70 8.73
N PRO A 331 -20.01 14.16 8.40
CA PRO A 331 -20.84 13.52 7.37
C PRO A 331 -20.33 13.71 5.93
N SER A 332 -19.41 14.66 5.72
CA SER A 332 -18.83 14.97 4.42
C SER A 332 -17.31 14.98 4.51
N GLU A 333 -16.67 14.37 3.52
CA GLU A 333 -15.22 14.40 3.40
C GLU A 333 -14.74 15.80 2.99
N THR A 334 -13.83 16.35 3.78
CA THR A 334 -13.14 17.62 3.55
C THR A 334 -11.65 17.38 3.55
N TYR A 335 -10.87 18.23 2.89
CA TYR A 335 -9.41 18.07 2.77
C TYR A 335 -8.68 19.24 3.42
N ASP A 336 -9.07 19.57 4.65
CA ASP A 336 -8.46 20.64 5.42
C ASP A 336 -7.06 20.23 5.90
N GLU A 337 -6.15 21.20 5.94
CA GLU A 337 -4.79 20.97 6.45
C GLU A 337 -4.81 20.74 7.97
N TYR A 338 -3.87 19.92 8.47
CA TYR A 338 -3.71 19.73 9.92
C TYR A 338 -3.20 21.00 10.61
N THR A 339 -3.96 21.47 11.60
CA THR A 339 -3.67 22.66 12.43
C THR A 339 -3.48 22.33 13.92
N GLY A 340 -3.30 21.05 14.26
CA GLY A 340 -3.20 20.61 15.65
C GLY A 340 -1.82 20.85 16.29
N PRO A 341 -1.63 20.42 17.54
CA PRO A 341 -0.39 20.62 18.28
C PRO A 341 0.78 19.81 17.71
N PHE A 342 1.99 20.21 18.12
CA PHE A 342 3.26 19.54 17.86
C PHE A 342 3.95 19.23 19.19
N PRO A 343 4.58 18.04 19.36
CA PRO A 343 4.71 16.97 18.37
C PRO A 343 3.38 16.28 18.04
N ILE A 344 3.20 15.89 16.77
CA ILE A 344 1.95 15.23 16.32
C ILE A 344 1.88 13.83 16.91
N SER A 345 0.80 13.51 17.64
CA SER A 345 0.51 12.15 18.09
C SER A 345 -0.41 11.40 17.11
N VAL A 346 -0.50 10.07 17.25
CA VAL A 346 -1.44 9.25 16.46
C VAL A 346 -2.89 9.69 16.74
N ASP A 347 -3.24 9.95 17.99
CA ASP A 347 -4.60 10.36 18.37
C ASP A 347 -4.97 11.71 17.77
N ASP A 348 -4.01 12.63 17.60
CA ASP A 348 -4.25 13.91 16.92
C ASP A 348 -4.57 13.71 15.44
N VAL A 349 -3.87 12.78 14.78
CA VAL A 349 -4.18 12.39 13.40
C VAL A 349 -5.57 11.76 13.32
N VAL A 350 -5.93 10.87 14.25
CA VAL A 350 -7.28 10.26 14.30
C VAL A 350 -8.37 11.32 14.43
N ARG A 351 -8.22 12.26 15.37
CA ARG A 351 -9.17 13.38 15.57
C ARG A 351 -9.29 14.23 14.32
N HIS A 352 -8.17 14.56 13.69
CA HIS A 352 -8.16 15.35 12.47
C HIS A 352 -8.88 14.65 11.32
N LEU A 353 -8.59 13.36 11.08
CA LEU A 353 -9.21 12.58 10.00
C LEU A 353 -10.71 12.36 10.24
N ALA A 354 -11.13 12.12 11.49
CA ALA A 354 -12.55 12.00 11.84
C ALA A 354 -13.30 13.32 11.59
N ARG A 355 -12.72 14.45 11.99
CA ARG A 355 -13.25 15.79 11.69
C ARG A 355 -13.29 16.08 10.20
N ALA A 356 -12.31 15.57 9.45
CA ALA A 356 -12.26 15.69 8.00
C ALA A 356 -13.24 14.75 7.26
N GLY A 357 -14.01 13.93 7.98
CA GLY A 357 -15.02 13.04 7.39
C GLY A 357 -14.45 11.77 6.76
N VAL A 358 -13.24 11.36 7.15
CA VAL A 358 -12.64 10.09 6.68
C VAL A 358 -13.37 8.93 7.35
N THR A 359 -14.17 8.20 6.58
CA THR A 359 -14.96 7.05 7.03
C THR A 359 -14.14 5.78 7.12
N THR A 360 -14.58 4.83 7.95
CA THR A 360 -13.93 3.53 8.16
C THR A 360 -14.09 2.58 6.98
N GLU A 361 -15.15 2.71 6.20
CA GLU A 361 -15.44 1.87 5.02
C GLU A 361 -14.93 2.50 3.72
N GLY A 362 -14.72 3.82 3.70
CA GLY A 362 -14.32 4.56 2.50
C GLY A 362 -12.81 4.66 2.38
N LEU A 363 -12.30 5.90 2.43
CA LEU A 363 -10.90 6.21 2.20
C LEU A 363 -9.94 5.45 3.13
N ALA A 364 -10.38 5.02 4.32
CA ALA A 364 -9.58 4.21 5.23
C ALA A 364 -9.06 2.92 4.58
N VAL A 365 -9.84 2.24 3.74
CA VAL A 365 -9.42 1.00 3.07
C VAL A 365 -8.28 1.25 2.08
N ASP A 366 -8.38 2.34 1.31
CA ASP A 366 -7.34 2.78 0.39
C ASP A 366 -6.06 3.16 1.18
N LEU A 367 -6.23 3.86 2.31
CA LEU A 367 -5.13 4.29 3.19
C LEU A 367 -4.41 3.12 3.85
N GLU A 368 -5.12 2.09 4.31
CA GLU A 368 -4.52 0.89 4.92
C GLU A 368 -3.62 0.13 3.95
N THR A 369 -4.12 -0.03 2.72
CA THR A 369 -3.35 -0.70 1.68
C THR A 369 -2.14 0.13 1.28
N TRP A 370 -2.30 1.44 1.08
CA TRP A 370 -1.20 2.35 0.79
C TRP A 370 -0.15 2.38 1.91
N ALA A 371 -0.56 2.46 3.18
CA ALA A 371 0.33 2.57 4.32
C ALA A 371 1.24 1.34 4.48
N ARG A 372 0.69 0.13 4.33
CA ARG A 372 1.48 -1.11 4.35
C ARG A 372 2.54 -1.13 3.24
N ASN A 373 2.16 -0.73 2.02
CA ASN A 373 3.10 -0.64 0.90
C ASN A 373 4.15 0.46 1.12
N TYR A 374 3.73 1.57 1.74
CA TYR A 374 4.64 2.65 2.11
C TYR A 374 5.70 2.15 3.07
N GLU A 375 5.30 1.47 4.13
CA GLU A 375 6.19 0.91 5.14
C GLU A 375 7.13 -0.15 4.55
N ALA A 376 6.61 -1.04 3.69
CA ALA A 376 7.39 -2.04 2.96
C ALA A 376 8.39 -1.44 1.95
N GLY A 377 8.35 -0.14 1.72
CA GLY A 377 9.29 0.54 0.83
C GLY A 377 8.96 0.38 -0.66
N VAL A 378 7.71 0.05 -0.99
CA VAL A 378 7.27 -0.06 -2.39
C VAL A 378 7.48 1.28 -3.10
N ASN A 379 8.12 1.24 -4.27
CA ASN A 379 8.47 2.40 -5.09
C ASN A 379 9.31 3.47 -4.36
N CYS A 380 10.22 3.01 -3.49
CA CYS A 380 11.31 3.83 -2.99
C CYS A 380 12.44 3.93 -4.01
N SER A 381 12.61 5.10 -4.64
CA SER A 381 13.83 5.42 -5.38
C SER A 381 15.04 5.61 -4.45
N ILE A 382 14.80 5.84 -3.16
CA ILE A 382 15.80 5.96 -2.11
C ILE A 382 15.54 4.83 -1.09
N PRO A 383 16.47 3.87 -0.90
CA PRO A 383 16.28 2.79 0.07
C PRO A 383 15.97 3.37 1.45
N PHE A 384 14.91 2.88 2.08
CA PHE A 384 14.52 3.33 3.41
C PHE A 384 15.47 2.77 4.45
N THR A 385 16.23 3.64 5.12
CA THR A 385 16.86 3.30 6.40
C THR A 385 15.82 3.52 7.50
N PRO A 386 15.24 2.47 8.10
CA PRO A 386 14.29 2.64 9.20
C PRO A 386 14.96 3.42 10.33
N SER A 387 14.32 4.53 10.74
CA SER A 387 14.75 5.25 11.95
C SER A 387 14.67 4.30 13.14
N SER A 388 15.73 4.25 13.95
CA SER A 388 15.85 3.42 15.16
C SER A 388 14.67 3.60 16.14
N VAL A 389 14.00 4.76 16.10
CA VAL A 389 12.80 5.06 16.89
C VAL A 389 11.61 4.17 16.51
N VAL A 390 11.40 3.90 15.22
CA VAL A 390 10.30 3.04 14.74
C VAL A 390 10.58 1.57 15.07
N GLN A 391 11.86 1.15 15.07
CA GLN A 391 12.24 -0.21 15.47
C GLN A 391 11.97 -0.49 16.96
N ARG A 392 12.09 0.52 17.84
CA ARG A 392 11.77 0.35 19.27
C ARG A 392 10.28 0.19 19.53
N MET A 393 9.40 0.90 18.81
CA MET A 393 7.96 0.80 19.00
C MET A 393 7.35 -0.54 18.57
N ARG A 394 8.04 -1.34 17.74
CA ARG A 394 7.58 -2.68 17.33
C ARG A 394 7.92 -3.79 18.32
N ARG A 395 8.68 -3.50 19.39
CA ARG A 395 9.09 -4.49 20.40
C ARG A 395 8.27 -4.41 21.69
N CYS A 396 7.19 -3.63 21.70
CA CYS A 396 6.23 -3.52 22.79
C CYS A 396 4.84 -3.85 22.24
#